data_AF-A0A6N8YDE1-F1
#
_entry.id   AF-A0A6N8YDE1-F1
#
_cell.length_a   1.000
_cell.length_b   1.000
_cell.length_c   1.000
_cell.angle_alpha   90.00
_cell.angle_beta   90.00
_cell.angle_gamma   90.00
#
_symmetry.space_group_name_H-M   'P 1'
#
loop_
_entity.id
_entity.type
_entity.pdbx_description
1 polymer ?
#
loop_
_entity_poly.entity_id
_entity_poly.type
_entity_poly.pdbx_seq_one_letter_code
_entity_poly.pdbx_strand_id
1 'polypeptide(L)'
;MTSPEANQSIRYEPDEPCPPLIALSVGAQGVMLVLATIVLIVAITARAGDQDDSYLTWAVFASLVIAGALTALQASRFRRLGGGHILIMGPTPNYVTISVLALTAGGPALLASLTVAASLFY
;
A
#
# COMPACT_ATOMS: atom_id res chain seq x y z
N MET A 1 13.50 3.79 29.94
CA MET A 1 13.99 2.48 30.43
C MET A 1 13.00 1.43 29.99
N THR A 2 13.28 0.74 28.88
CA THR A 2 12.48 -0.39 28.40
C THR A 2 13.01 -1.66 29.09
N SER A 3 12.13 -2.40 29.77
CA SER A 3 12.51 -3.57 30.55
C SER A 3 13.19 -4.62 29.65
N PRO A 4 14.41 -5.09 29.98
CA PRO A 4 15.21 -6.00 29.14
C PRO A 4 14.55 -7.37 28.88
N GLU A 5 13.51 -7.74 29.63
CA GLU A 5 12.78 -9.01 29.43
C GLU A 5 11.95 -9.06 28.15
N ALA A 6 11.44 -7.92 27.67
CA ALA A 6 10.57 -7.89 26.48
C ALA A 6 11.29 -8.28 25.17
N ASN A 7 12.62 -8.12 25.13
CA ASN A 7 13.44 -8.42 23.94
C ASN A 7 13.98 -9.85 23.91
N GLN A 8 13.83 -10.65 24.97
CA GLN A 8 14.41 -12.00 25.01
C GLN A 8 13.77 -12.98 24.00
N SER A 9 12.57 -12.69 23.50
CA SER A 9 11.85 -13.54 22.54
C SER A 9 12.00 -13.12 21.08
N ILE A 10 12.70 -12.02 20.78
CA ILE A 10 12.88 -11.53 19.41
C ILE A 10 14.10 -12.21 18.81
N ARG A 11 13.89 -13.06 17.81
CA ARG A 11 14.95 -13.88 17.20
C ARG A 11 15.80 -13.16 16.17
N TYR A 12 15.28 -12.10 15.55
CA TYR A 12 15.97 -11.33 14.53
C TYR A 12 15.86 -9.84 14.85
N GLU A 13 16.98 -9.13 14.90
CA GLU A 13 16.98 -7.67 14.99
C GLU A 13 16.57 -7.05 13.63
N PRO A 14 16.00 -5.83 13.61
CA PRO A 14 15.49 -5.21 12.37
C PRO A 14 16.52 -5.09 11.23
N ASP A 15 17.79 -4.90 11.58
CA ASP A 15 18.90 -4.75 10.64
C ASP A 15 19.70 -6.06 10.44
N GLU A 16 19.28 -7.16 11.07
CA GLU A 16 19.99 -8.43 10.97
C GLU A 16 19.69 -9.13 9.63
N PRO A 17 20.72 -9.63 8.91
CA PRO A 17 20.50 -10.34 7.66
C PRO A 17 19.72 -11.63 7.88
N CYS A 18 18.47 -11.64 7.44
CA CYS A 18 17.60 -12.80 7.47
C CYS A 18 17.91 -13.78 6.32
N PRO A 19 17.91 -15.11 6.55
CA PRO A 19 17.99 -16.08 5.46
C PRO A 19 16.92 -15.81 4.38
N PRO A 20 17.28 -15.85 3.08
CA PRO A 20 16.41 -15.36 2.01
C PRO A 20 15.06 -16.09 1.92
N LEU A 21 15.01 -17.37 2.28
CA LEU A 21 13.77 -18.14 2.33
C LEU A 21 12.82 -17.67 3.44
N ILE A 22 13.37 -17.26 4.59
CA ILE A 22 12.57 -16.74 5.71
C ILE A 22 12.05 -15.35 5.33
N ALA A 23 12.91 -14.48 4.78
CA ALA A 23 12.49 -13.18 4.26
C ALA A 23 11.37 -13.30 3.21
N LEU A 24 11.49 -14.25 2.27
CA LEU A 24 10.47 -14.52 1.26
C LEU A 24 9.14 -14.96 1.90
N SER A 25 9.17 -15.90 2.85
CA SER A 25 7.96 -16.44 3.47
C SER A 25 7.24 -15.42 4.35
N VAL A 26 7.96 -14.60 5.10
CA VAL A 26 7.38 -13.49 5.89
C VAL A 26 6.84 -12.40 4.96
N GLY A 27 7.57 -12.07 3.88
CA GLY A 27 7.08 -11.16 2.84
C GLY A 27 5.78 -11.65 2.21
N ALA A 28 5.69 -12.94 1.88
CA ALA A 28 4.47 -13.55 1.35
C ALA A 28 3.30 -13.49 2.35
N GLN A 29 3.54 -13.68 3.64
CA GLN A 29 2.51 -13.48 4.68
C GLN A 29 2.02 -12.03 4.72
N GLY A 30 2.94 -11.06 4.63
CA GLY A 30 2.60 -9.64 4.52
C GLY A 30 1.70 -9.34 3.32
N VAL A 31 2.01 -9.91 2.16
CA VAL A 31 1.18 -9.79 0.95
C VAL A 31 -0.21 -10.37 1.19
N MET A 32 -0.31 -11.58 1.77
CA MET A 32 -1.59 -12.22 2.08
C MET A 32 -2.49 -11.36 2.99
N LEU A 33 -1.89 -10.67 3.97
CA LEU A 33 -2.62 -9.80 4.90
C LEU A 33 -3.24 -8.58 4.24
N VAL A 34 -2.57 -7.99 3.24
CA VAL A 34 -3.03 -6.74 2.62
C VAL A 34 -3.76 -6.93 1.30
N LEU A 35 -3.54 -8.05 0.59
CA LEU A 35 -4.11 -8.29 -0.73
C LEU A 35 -5.62 -8.11 -0.75
N ALA A 36 -6.33 -8.75 0.18
CA ALA A 36 -7.79 -8.67 0.25
C ALA A 36 -8.27 -7.24 0.52
N THR A 37 -7.60 -6.51 1.41
CA THR A 37 -7.94 -5.13 1.76
C THR A 37 -7.72 -4.17 0.60
N ILE A 38 -6.60 -4.31 -0.13
CA ILE A 38 -6.31 -3.49 -1.31
C ILE A 38 -7.39 -3.71 -2.38
N VAL A 39 -7.65 -4.98 -2.71
CA VAL A 39 -8.67 -5.33 -3.72
C VAL A 39 -10.05 -4.82 -3.30
N LEU A 40 -10.43 -5.00 -2.04
CA LEU A 40 -11.72 -4.57 -1.51
C LEU A 40 -11.91 -3.05 -1.63
N ILE A 41 -10.93 -2.25 -1.19
CA ILE A 41 -11.04 -0.78 -1.23
C ILE A 41 -11.13 -0.28 -2.67
N VAL A 42 -10.30 -0.82 -3.57
CA VAL A 42 -10.32 -0.45 -4.98
C VAL A 42 -11.62 -0.87 -5.65
N ALA A 43 -12.11 -2.08 -5.35
CA ALA A 43 -13.35 -2.59 -5.91
C ALA A 43 -14.57 -1.78 -5.45
N ILE A 44 -14.65 -1.45 -4.17
CA ILE A 44 -15.71 -0.57 -3.63
C ILE A 44 -15.65 0.78 -4.35
N THR A 45 -14.47 1.38 -4.48
CA THR A 45 -14.30 2.70 -5.11
C THR A 45 -14.73 2.69 -6.58
N ALA A 46 -14.28 1.70 -7.36
CA ALA A 46 -14.63 1.57 -8.77
C ALA A 46 -16.13 1.31 -8.97
N ARG A 47 -16.71 0.37 -8.20
CA ARG A 47 -18.13 0.02 -8.33
C ARG A 47 -19.06 1.12 -7.83
N ALA A 48 -18.73 1.79 -6.74
CA ALA A 48 -19.50 2.94 -6.26
C ALA A 48 -19.37 4.16 -7.17
N GLY A 49 -18.26 4.25 -7.92
CA GLY A 49 -18.05 5.25 -8.97
C GLY A 49 -18.64 4.88 -10.33
N ASP A 50 -19.46 3.83 -10.41
CA ASP A 50 -20.10 3.31 -11.63
C ASP A 50 -19.11 3.03 -12.78
N GLN A 51 -17.91 2.53 -12.44
CA GLN A 51 -16.89 2.18 -13.41
C GLN A 51 -17.06 0.75 -13.91
N ASP A 52 -16.60 0.50 -15.14
CA ASP A 52 -16.69 -0.80 -15.79
C ASP A 52 -15.67 -1.82 -15.25
N ASP A 53 -15.86 -3.09 -15.63
CA ASP A 53 -14.98 -4.19 -15.21
C ASP A 53 -13.56 -4.07 -15.79
N SER A 54 -13.41 -3.37 -16.92
CA SER A 54 -12.11 -3.06 -17.52
C SER A 54 -11.30 -2.13 -16.61
N TYR A 55 -11.91 -1.03 -16.18
CA TYR A 55 -11.30 -0.09 -15.24
C TYR A 55 -11.02 -0.75 -13.90
N LEU A 56 -11.96 -1.54 -13.36
CA LEU A 56 -11.77 -2.29 -12.12
C LEU A 56 -10.50 -3.16 -12.18
N THR A 57 -10.38 -3.97 -13.23
CA THR A 57 -9.24 -4.89 -13.41
C THR A 57 -7.92 -4.12 -13.49
N TRP A 58 -7.91 -3.05 -14.29
CA TRP A 58 -6.75 -2.17 -14.41
C TRP A 58 -6.40 -1.49 -13.08
N ALA A 59 -7.38 -0.95 -12.36
CA ALA A 59 -7.19 -0.21 -11.12
C ALA A 59 -6.67 -1.11 -10.00
N VAL A 60 -7.17 -2.34 -9.90
CA VAL A 60 -6.67 -3.35 -8.94
C VAL A 60 -5.21 -3.69 -9.26
N PHE A 61 -4.91 -3.97 -10.54
CA PHE A 61 -3.54 -4.26 -10.97
C PHE A 61 -2.58 -3.10 -10.67
N ALA A 62 -2.95 -1.88 -11.06
CA ALA A 62 -2.15 -0.68 -10.80
C ALA A 62 -1.94 -0.45 -9.30
N SER A 63 -2.98 -0.63 -8.50
CA SER A 63 -2.91 -0.46 -7.04
C SER A 63 -1.96 -1.46 -6.39
N LEU A 64 -1.95 -2.73 -6.83
CA LEU A 64 -1.02 -3.74 -6.32
C LEU A 64 0.43 -3.42 -6.68
N VAL A 65 0.67 -3.01 -7.93
CA VAL A 65 2.01 -2.61 -8.40
C VAL A 65 2.52 -1.40 -7.62
N ILE A 66 1.70 -0.36 -7.47
CA ILE A 66 2.06 0.87 -6.75
C ILE A 66 2.27 0.58 -5.26
N ALA A 67 1.37 -0.18 -4.62
CA ALA A 67 1.50 -0.59 -3.22
C ALA A 67 2.80 -1.36 -2.96
N GLY A 68 3.13 -2.33 -3.83
CA GLY A 68 4.38 -3.08 -3.75
C GLY A 68 5.61 -2.20 -3.93
N ALA A 69 5.60 -1.32 -4.94
CA ALA A 69 6.71 -0.39 -5.20
C ALA A 69 6.92 0.59 -4.04
N LEU A 70 5.86 1.15 -3.48
CA LEU A 70 5.93 2.05 -2.32
C LEU A 70 6.37 1.30 -1.05
N THR A 71 5.92 0.06 -0.85
CA THR A 71 6.38 -0.77 0.27
C THR A 71 7.88 -1.07 0.15
N ALA A 72 8.36 -1.43 -1.04
CA ALA A 72 9.78 -1.63 -1.29
C ALA A 72 10.59 -0.34 -1.11
N LEU A 73 10.06 0.80 -1.57
CA LEU A 73 10.67 2.11 -1.34
C LEU A 73 10.77 2.43 0.15
N GLN A 74 9.72 2.18 0.95
CA GLN A 74 9.73 2.42 2.39
C GLN A 74 10.67 1.48 3.16
N ALA A 75 10.74 0.21 2.73
CA ALA A 75 11.67 -0.77 3.28
C ALA A 75 13.13 -0.40 2.95
N SER A 76 13.37 0.23 1.79
CA SER A 76 14.69 0.72 1.43
C SER A 76 15.01 2.04 2.14
N ARG A 77 16.30 2.29 2.40
CA ARG A 77 16.81 3.61 2.78
C ARG A 77 17.69 4.15 1.67
N PHE A 78 17.09 4.63 0.59
CA PHE A 78 17.85 5.23 -0.51
C PHE A 78 18.09 6.73 -0.24
N ARG A 79 19.21 7.03 0.40
CA ARG A 79 19.62 8.39 0.83
C ARG A 79 18.62 9.06 1.80
N ARG A 80 17.73 9.90 1.27
CA ARG A 80 16.70 10.64 2.03
C ARG A 80 15.28 10.09 1.81
N LEU A 81 15.14 9.09 0.95
CA LEU A 81 13.86 8.49 0.59
C LEU A 81 13.73 7.11 1.26
N GLY A 82 12.54 6.83 1.76
CA GLY A 82 12.19 5.59 2.45
C GLY A 82 12.48 5.63 3.95
N GLY A 83 11.62 4.96 4.72
CA GLY A 83 11.70 4.91 6.18
C GLY A 83 12.82 4.01 6.72
N GLY A 84 13.37 3.10 5.90
CA GLY A 84 14.31 2.07 6.36
C GLY A 84 13.65 0.99 7.24
N HIS A 85 12.33 0.91 7.21
CA HIS A 85 11.53 -0.05 7.96
C HIS A 85 10.43 -0.60 7.06
N ILE A 86 9.97 -1.82 7.32
CA ILE A 86 8.90 -2.44 6.54
C ILE A 86 7.57 -1.76 6.88
N LEU A 87 7.17 -0.81 6.03
CA LEU A 87 5.86 -0.17 6.06
C LEU A 87 5.05 -0.67 4.87
N ILE A 88 4.03 -1.47 5.13
CA ILE A 88 3.16 -1.98 4.07
C ILE A 88 2.24 -0.85 3.60
N MET A 89 2.43 -0.45 2.35
CA MET A 89 1.71 0.66 1.74
C MET A 89 0.50 0.13 0.97
N GLY A 90 -0.57 0.92 0.91
CA GLY A 90 -1.77 0.58 0.16
C GLY A 90 -2.83 1.70 0.22
N PRO A 91 -3.89 1.59 -0.58
CA PRO A 91 -5.05 2.47 -0.49
C PRO A 91 -5.67 2.41 0.91
N THR A 92 -6.17 3.56 1.38
CA THR A 92 -6.81 3.66 2.69
C THR A 92 -8.29 4.00 2.52
N PRO A 93 -9.17 3.48 3.39
CA PRO A 93 -10.61 3.68 3.28
C PRO A 93 -11.02 5.15 3.43
N ASN A 94 -10.18 5.98 4.04
CA ASN A 94 -10.42 7.41 4.27
C ASN A 94 -10.64 8.21 2.97
N TYR A 95 -10.07 7.75 1.84
CA TYR A 95 -10.18 8.43 0.55
C TYR A 95 -11.29 7.87 -0.34
N VAL A 96 -12.05 6.85 0.10
CA VAL A 96 -13.05 6.19 -0.77
C VAL A 96 -14.13 7.17 -1.21
N THR A 97 -14.74 7.92 -0.28
CA THR A 97 -15.86 8.82 -0.59
C THR A 97 -15.48 9.90 -1.60
N ILE A 98 -14.35 10.56 -1.40
CA ILE A 98 -13.85 11.59 -2.32
C ILE A 98 -13.39 11.01 -3.65
N SER A 99 -12.84 9.79 -3.67
CA SER A 99 -12.48 9.11 -4.91
C SER A 99 -13.71 8.74 -5.74
N VAL A 100 -14.77 8.24 -5.10
CA VAL A 100 -16.06 7.98 -5.74
C VAL A 100 -16.67 9.27 -6.30
N LEU A 101 -16.62 10.37 -5.54
CA LEU A 101 -17.09 11.67 -6.03
C LEU A 101 -16.32 12.14 -7.26
N ALA A 102 -15.00 11.98 -7.29
CA ALA A 102 -14.19 12.33 -8.46
C ALA A 102 -14.50 11.45 -9.68
N LEU A 103 -14.68 10.14 -9.48
CA LEU A 103 -15.05 9.21 -10.55
C LEU A 103 -16.42 9.55 -11.14
N THR A 104 -17.42 9.82 -10.30
CA THR A 104 -18.76 10.19 -10.76
C THR A 104 -18.81 11.57 -11.42
N ALA A 105 -18.00 12.53 -10.96
CA ALA A 105 -18.00 13.89 -11.51
C ALA A 105 -17.22 14.04 -12.82
N GLY A 106 -16.13 13.28 -13.01
CA GLY A 106 -15.25 13.47 -14.16
C GLY A 106 -14.43 12.24 -14.56
N GLY A 107 -14.78 11.07 -14.03
CA GLY A 107 -14.19 9.79 -14.40
C GLY A 107 -12.75 9.58 -13.90
N PRO A 108 -12.09 8.51 -14.41
CA PRO A 108 -10.74 8.12 -14.00
C PRO A 108 -9.67 9.20 -14.19
N ALA A 109 -9.79 10.01 -15.25
CA ALA A 109 -8.84 11.07 -15.53
C ALA A 109 -8.86 12.15 -14.44
N LEU A 110 -10.07 12.56 -14.01
CA LEU A 110 -10.22 13.54 -12.92
C LEU A 110 -9.66 12.99 -11.60
N LEU A 111 -9.97 11.74 -11.25
CA LEU A 111 -9.43 11.09 -10.06
C LEU A 111 -7.90 11.07 -10.07
N ALA A 112 -7.28 10.72 -11.20
CA ALA A 112 -5.83 10.70 -11.34
C ALA A 112 -5.22 12.10 -11.17
N SER A 113 -5.80 13.13 -11.82
CA SER A 113 -5.32 14.51 -11.69
C SER A 113 -5.44 15.04 -10.26
N LEU A 114 -6.56 14.79 -9.58
CA LEU A 114 -6.76 15.18 -8.19
C LEU A 114 -5.80 14.46 -7.25
N THR A 115 -5.49 13.20 -7.51
CA THR A 115 -4.50 12.43 -6.74
C THR A 115 -3.11 13.05 -6.87
N VAL A 116 -2.70 13.42 -8.08
CA VAL A 116 -1.42 14.10 -8.32
C VAL A 116 -1.41 15.47 -7.64
N ALA A 117 -2.47 16.27 -7.78
CA ALA A 117 -2.58 17.55 -7.11
C ALA A 117 -2.50 17.41 -5.58
N ALA A 118 -3.20 16.42 -4.99
CA ALA A 118 -3.17 16.17 -3.56
C ALA A 118 -1.76 15.80 -3.05
N SER A 119 -0.99 15.05 -3.85
CA SER A 119 0.39 14.65 -3.49
C SER A 119 1.38 15.81 -3.35
N LEU A 120 1.04 17.02 -3.84
CA LEU A 120 1.87 18.21 -3.68
C LEU A 120 1.64 18.94 -2.34
N PHE A 121 0.45 18.77 -1.75
CA PHE A 121 0.04 19.45 -0.52
C PHE A 121 0.00 18.53 0.70
N TYR A 122 0.18 17.22 0.48
CA TYR A 122 0.20 16.19 1.51
C TYR A 122 1.63 15.89 1.96
#